data_AF-A0A3D0YX67-F1
#
_entry.id   AF-A0A3D0YX67-F1
#
_cell.length_a   1.000
_cell.length_b   1.000
_cell.length_c   1.000
_cell.angle_alpha   90.00
_cell.angle_beta   90.00
_cell.angle_gamma   90.00
#
_symmetry.space_group_name_H-M   'P 1'
#
loop_
_entity.id
_entity.type
_entity.pdbx_description
1 polymer ?
#
loop_
_entity_poly.entity_id
_entity_poly.type
_entity_poly.pdbx_seq_one_letter_code
_entity_poly.pdbx_strand_id
1 'polypeptide(L)' 'MIGDDVADAATIQVVDKFYAVGNAAEKAKDQADFVAESGYTAGVQEILASLNANN' A
#
# COMPACT_ATOMS: atom_id res chain seq x y z
N MET A 1 -4.90 3.43 -3.70
CA MET A 1 -5.44 2.12 -3.25
C MET A 1 -4.53 1.56 -2.18
N ILE A 2 -5.06 0.99 -1.10
CA ILE A 2 -4.30 0.19 -0.14
C ILE A 2 -4.74 -1.27 -0.35
N GLY A 3 -3.84 -2.12 -0.81
CA GLY A 3 -4.14 -3.52 -1.16
C GLY A 3 -3.08 -4.47 -0.61
N ASP A 4 -3.42 -5.75 -0.53
CA ASP A 4 -2.59 -6.80 0.06
C ASP A 4 -2.32 -7.99 -0.89
N ASP A 5 -3.05 -8.10 -2.00
CA ASP A 5 -2.99 -9.26 -2.91
C ASP A 5 -2.62 -8.88 -4.36
N VAL A 6 -2.12 -9.85 -5.12
CA VAL A 6 -1.74 -9.74 -6.54
C VAL A 6 -2.93 -9.39 -7.43
N ALA A 7 -4.15 -9.72 -7.03
CA ALA A 7 -5.37 -9.27 -7.72
C ALA A 7 -5.52 -7.74 -7.72
N ASP A 8 -5.00 -7.06 -6.69
CA ASP A 8 -4.99 -5.59 -6.62
C ASP A 8 -4.06 -4.97 -7.66
N ALA A 9 -3.00 -5.69 -8.03
CA ALA A 9 -2.03 -5.25 -9.03
C ALA A 9 -2.65 -5.07 -10.43
N ALA A 10 -3.72 -5.80 -10.77
CA ALA A 10 -4.44 -5.61 -12.03
C ALA A 10 -5.23 -4.28 -12.07
N THR A 11 -5.54 -3.71 -10.89
CA THR A 11 -6.30 -2.45 -10.76
C THR A 11 -5.38 -1.22 -10.73
N ILE A 12 -4.05 -1.42 -10.69
CA ILE A 12 -3.03 -0.36 -10.64
C ILE A 12 -3.19 0.67 -11.76
N GLN A 13 -3.67 0.26 -12.95
CA GLN A 13 -3.78 1.16 -14.10
C GLN A 13 -4.83 2.27 -13.94
N VAL A 14 -5.66 2.24 -12.90
CA VAL A 14 -6.77 3.19 -12.69
C VAL A 14 -6.62 4.04 -11.42
N VAL A 15 -5.51 3.90 -10.68
CA VAL A 15 -5.29 4.60 -9.41
C VAL A 15 -3.99 5.41 -9.45
N ASP A 16 -4.07 6.68 -9.05
CA ASP A 16 -2.92 7.61 -9.07
C ASP A 16 -1.77 7.17 -8.16
N LYS A 17 -2.07 6.49 -7.04
CA LYS A 17 -1.08 5.99 -6.07
C LYS A 17 -1.52 4.66 -5.45
N PHE A 18 -0.58 3.73 -5.33
CA PHE A 18 -0.74 2.41 -4.74
C PHE A 18 0.16 2.25 -3.50
N TYR A 19 -0.41 1.70 -2.43
CA TYR A 19 0.24 1.53 -1.14
C TYR A 19 0.09 0.08 -0.67
N ALA A 20 1.16 -0.49 -0.13
CA ALA A 20 1.15 -1.85 0.39
C ALA A 20 1.44 -1.87 1.90
N VAL A 21 0.79 -2.78 2.62
CA VAL A 21 1.08 -3.05 4.03
C VAL A 21 2.25 -4.04 4.17
N GLY A 22 2.93 -4.04 5.33
CA GLY A 22 4.14 -4.83 5.55
C GLY A 22 3.97 -6.35 5.41
N ASN A 23 2.74 -6.88 5.50
CA ASN A 23 2.45 -8.31 5.27
C ASN A 23 1.92 -8.62 3.85
N ALA A 24 1.85 -7.64 2.95
CA ALA A 24 1.42 -7.86 1.57
C ALA A 24 2.39 -8.77 0.82
N ALA A 25 1.90 -9.43 -0.24
CA ALA A 25 2.73 -10.24 -1.12
C ALA A 25 3.91 -9.42 -1.72
N GLU A 26 5.07 -10.04 -1.91
CA GLU A 26 6.26 -9.34 -2.45
C GLU A 26 5.96 -8.62 -3.77
N LYS A 27 5.21 -9.27 -4.66
CA LYS A 27 4.76 -8.67 -5.93
C LYS A 27 3.91 -7.41 -5.77
N ALA A 28 3.13 -7.31 -4.68
CA ALA A 28 2.35 -6.11 -4.38
C ALA A 28 3.25 -5.00 -3.83
N LYS A 29 4.23 -5.35 -2.98
CA LYS A 29 5.22 -4.40 -2.47
C LYS A 29 6.10 -3.83 -3.58
N ASP A 30 6.54 -4.65 -4.52
CA ASP A 30 7.37 -4.24 -5.66
C ASP A 30 6.68 -3.21 -6.57
N GLN A 31 5.34 -3.18 -6.55
CA GLN A 31 4.55 -2.29 -7.39
C GLN A 31 4.00 -1.07 -6.64
N ALA A 32 4.18 -1.00 -5.31
CA ALA A 32 3.65 0.08 -4.48
C ALA A 32 4.56 1.32 -4.47
N ASP A 33 3.95 2.50 -4.47
CA ASP A 33 4.63 3.79 -4.30
C ASP A 33 5.16 3.96 -2.87
N PHE A 34 4.55 3.28 -1.91
CA PHE A 34 4.99 3.24 -0.52
C PHE A 34 4.57 1.92 0.13
N VAL A 35 5.45 1.39 0.96
CA VAL A 35 5.25 0.16 1.73
C VAL A 35 5.37 0.50 3.21
N ALA A 36 4.32 0.24 3.98
CA ALA A 36 4.38 0.37 5.44
C ALA A 36 5.26 -0.72 6.05
N GLU A 37 5.98 -0.38 7.11
CA GLU A 37 6.73 -1.36 7.91
C GLU A 37 5.77 -2.33 8.61
N SER A 38 4.63 -1.80 9.08
CA SER A 38 3.62 -2.58 9.79
C SER A 38 2.68 -3.31 8.83
N GLY A 39 2.24 -4.50 9.23
CA GLY A 39 1.19 -5.24 8.52
C GLY A 39 -0.23 -4.89 9.00
N TYR A 40 -1.23 -5.41 8.29
CA TYR A 40 -2.66 -5.34 8.65
C TYR A 40 -3.12 -3.93 9.00
N THR A 41 -4.00 -3.77 9.99
CA THR A 41 -4.56 -2.49 10.42
C THR A 41 -3.49 -1.46 10.83
N ALA A 42 -2.40 -1.92 11.44
CA ALA A 42 -1.30 -1.03 11.83
C ALA A 42 -0.61 -0.41 10.60
N GLY A 43 -0.37 -1.22 9.56
CA GLY A 43 0.16 -0.73 8.29
C GLY A 43 -0.76 0.29 7.61
N VAL A 44 -2.07 0.07 7.67
CA VAL A 44 -3.04 1.03 7.12
C VAL A 44 -2.95 2.38 7.85
N GLN A 45 -2.85 2.37 9.19
CA GLN A 45 -2.71 3.60 9.98
C GLN A 45 -1.40 4.34 9.67
N GLU A 46 -0.30 3.60 9.49
CA GLU A 46 1.01 4.13 9.11
C GLU A 46 0.95 4.84 7.75
N ILE A 47 0.34 4.19 6.75
CA ILE A 47 0.11 4.77 5.43
C ILE A 47 -0.69 6.07 5.56
N LEU A 48 -1.82 6.05 6.28
CA LEU A 48 -2.66 7.25 6.45
C LEU A 48 -1.93 8.39 7.19
N ALA A 49 -1.14 8.07 8.21
CA ALA A 49 -0.32 9.04 8.92
C ALA A 49 0.73 9.68 8.00
N SER A 50 1.38 8.89 7.16
CA SER A 50 2.36 9.39 6.18
C SER A 50 1.74 10.34 5.16
N LEU A 51 0.49 10.11 4.75
CA LEU A 51 -0.22 10.97 3.81
C LEU A 51 -0.64 12.30 4.44
N ASN A 52 -1.07 12.27 5.70
CA ASN A 52 -1.44 13.49 6.42
C ASN A 52 -0.23 14.36 6.77
N ALA A 53 0.95 13.77 6.96
CA ALA A 53 2.18 14.51 7.24
C ALA A 53 2.78 15.22 6.01
N ASN A 54 2.38 14.82 4.80
CA ASN A 54 2.90 15.34 3.52
C ASN A 54 1.94 16.31 2.81
N ASN A 55 0.87 16.77 3.48
CA ASN A 55 -0.02 17.86 3.06
C ASN A 55 0.21 19.10 3.93
#